data_AF-A0A933TUR8-F1
#
_entry.id   AF-A0A933TUR8-F1
#
_cell.length_a   1.000
_cell.length_b   1.000
_cell.length_c   1.000
_cell.angle_alpha   90.00
_cell.angle_beta   90.00
_cell.angle_gamma   90.00
#
_symmetry.space_group_name_H-M   'P 1'
#
loop_
_entity.id
_entity.type
_entity.pdbx_description
1 polymer ?
#
loop_
_entity_poly.entity_id
_entity_poly.type
_entity_poly.pdbx_seq_one_letter_code
_entity_poly.pdbx_strand_id
1 'polypeptide(L)'
;MKMKVKKLELQNFKRFDKLTIDFCNNLYKLIVLVGPNGCGKSSVFDAFEQVGGRAKINCNSDDSYLRRKQGIDWHPEIYTDRGTFTKHNTPPPKKFCYLRSAYRVDADFAIQNIQQKEEILNDSIRSKRMIDVTQETAIYGKLKSDIGIK
;
A
#
# COMPACT_ATOMS: atom_id res chain seq x y z
N MET A 1 -21.31 -4.10 9.54
CA MET A 1 -20.32 -3.67 10.55
C MET A 1 -18.95 -3.46 9.88
N LYS A 2 -18.23 -2.36 10.16
CA LYS A 2 -16.89 -2.07 9.58
C LYS A 2 -15.80 -2.71 10.44
N MET A 3 -14.76 -3.26 9.81
CA MET A 3 -13.60 -3.85 10.49
C MET A 3 -12.74 -2.77 11.13
N LYS A 4 -12.15 -3.06 12.30
CA LYS A 4 -11.27 -2.17 13.06
C LYS A 4 -9.90 -2.79 13.24
N VAL A 5 -8.85 -2.03 12.94
CA VAL A 5 -7.47 -2.43 13.20
C VAL A 5 -7.15 -2.18 14.66
N LYS A 6 -6.60 -3.18 15.35
CA LYS A 6 -6.20 -3.14 16.76
C LYS A 6 -4.70 -2.98 16.91
N LYS A 7 -3.91 -3.66 16.07
CA LYS A 7 -2.46 -3.68 16.15
C LYS A 7 -1.84 -3.93 14.78
N LEU A 8 -0.68 -3.34 14.55
CA LEU A 8 0.21 -3.65 13.43
C LEU A 8 1.56 -4.09 14.00
N GLU A 9 2.07 -5.24 13.54
CA GLU A 9 3.43 -5.67 13.79
C GLU A 9 4.17 -5.84 12.47
N LEU A 10 5.37 -5.28 12.40
CA LEU A 10 6.28 -5.43 11.27
C LEU A 10 7.59 -5.99 11.77
N GLN A 11 8.06 -7.06 11.14
CA GLN A 11 9.37 -7.66 11.37
C GLN A 11 10.15 -7.73 10.07
N ASN A 12 11.40 -7.27 10.10
CA ASN A 12 12.32 -7.26 8.96
C ASN A 12 11.72 -6.63 7.68
N PHE A 13 10.91 -5.58 7.85
CA PHE A 13 10.08 -4.99 6.80
C PHE A 13 10.55 -3.58 6.43
N LYS A 14 11.00 -3.40 5.19
CA LYS A 14 11.54 -2.15 4.62
C LYS A 14 12.51 -1.44 5.57
N ARG A 15 12.07 -0.36 6.24
CA ARG A 15 12.90 0.46 7.13
C ARG A 15 13.01 -0.09 8.55
N PHE A 16 12.13 -1.03 8.93
CA PHE A 16 11.97 -1.49 10.31
C PHE A 16 12.57 -2.88 10.53
N ASP A 17 13.42 -3.03 11.54
CA ASP A 17 13.78 -4.36 12.08
C ASP A 17 12.59 -4.96 12.83
N LYS A 18 12.01 -4.16 13.74
CA LYS A 18 10.80 -4.48 14.47
C LYS A 18 10.03 -3.19 14.71
N LEU A 19 8.75 -3.17 14.37
CA LEU A 19 7.83 -2.09 14.69
C LEU A 19 6.53 -2.68 15.20
N THR A 20 6.03 -2.13 16.29
CA THR A 20 4.70 -2.43 16.81
C THR A 20 3.93 -1.13 16.95
N ILE A 21 2.78 -1.03 16.28
CA ILE A 21 1.82 0.06 16.47
C ILE A 21 0.59 -0.55 17.10
N ASP A 22 0.37 -0.24 18.38
CA ASP A 22 -0.85 -0.61 19.09
C ASP A 22 -1.83 0.57 19.00
N PHE A 23 -3.01 0.31 18.45
CA PHE A 23 -4.06 1.33 18.33
C PHE A 23 -4.91 1.41 19.62
N CYS A 24 -4.63 0.57 20.62
CA CYS A 24 -5.39 0.35 21.83
C CYS A 24 -6.86 -0.01 21.53
N ASN A 25 -7.63 -0.42 22.54
CA ASN A 25 -9.08 -0.62 22.36
C ASN A 25 -9.87 0.71 22.16
N ASN A 26 -9.17 1.83 21.99
CA ASN A 26 -9.78 3.15 21.83
C ASN A 26 -10.12 3.41 20.36
N LEU A 27 -11.37 3.80 20.10
CA LEU A 27 -11.83 4.24 18.78
C LEU A 27 -11.26 5.64 18.45
N TYR A 28 -9.96 5.74 18.20
CA TYR A 28 -9.44 6.96 17.59
C TYR A 28 -10.02 7.10 16.18
N LYS A 29 -10.75 8.19 15.93
CA LYS A 29 -11.35 8.47 14.62
C LYS A 29 -10.31 8.90 13.58
N LEU A 30 -9.18 9.41 14.04
CA LEU A 30 -8.06 9.89 13.23
C LEU A 30 -6.75 9.51 13.91
N ILE A 31 -5.84 8.93 13.13
CA ILE A 31 -4.47 8.64 13.54
C ILE A 31 -3.56 9.31 12.52
N VAL A 32 -2.58 10.06 12.99
CA VAL A 32 -1.62 10.78 12.14
C VAL A 32 -0.22 10.25 12.40
N LEU A 33 0.45 9.79 11.35
CA LEU A 33 1.86 9.39 11.40
C LEU A 33 2.73 10.57 11.00
N VAL A 34 3.44 11.15 11.97
CA VAL A 34 4.33 12.31 11.78
C VAL A 34 5.78 11.88 11.97
N GLY A 35 6.68 12.45 11.17
CA GLY A 35 8.11 12.21 11.28
C GLY A 35 8.88 12.69 10.04
N PRO A 36 10.23 12.74 10.09
CA PRO A 36 11.06 13.23 8.99
C PRO A 36 10.94 12.35 7.73
N ASN A 37 11.40 12.87 6.60
CA ASN A 37 11.43 12.08 5.36
C ASN A 37 12.34 10.86 5.53
N GLY A 38 11.93 9.71 4.98
CA GLY A 38 12.68 8.46 5.10
C GLY A 38 12.56 7.72 6.45
N CYS A 39 11.77 8.18 7.42
CA CYS A 39 11.55 7.44 8.68
C CYS A 39 10.65 6.20 8.56
N GLY A 40 10.09 5.93 7.37
CA GLY A 40 9.29 4.73 7.13
C GLY A 40 7.78 4.90 7.25
N LYS A 41 7.25 6.14 7.27
CA LYS A 41 5.78 6.39 7.23
C LYS A 41 5.10 5.64 6.09
N SER A 42 5.64 5.74 4.88
CA SER A 42 5.13 5.03 3.71
C SER A 42 5.18 3.51 3.88
N SER A 43 6.22 2.99 4.56
CA SER A 43 6.38 1.57 4.85
C SER A 43 5.25 1.00 5.71
N VAL A 44 4.65 1.80 6.59
CA VAL A 44 3.44 1.37 7.30
C VAL A 44 2.30 1.10 6.32
N PHE A 45 2.06 2.00 5.36
CA PHE A 45 1.00 1.84 4.35
C PHE A 45 1.30 0.69 3.38
N ASP A 46 2.57 0.47 3.03
CA ASP A 46 3.00 -0.66 2.20
C ASP A 46 2.65 -2.01 2.85
N ALA A 47 2.72 -2.12 4.18
CA ALA A 47 2.30 -3.34 4.87
C ALA A 47 0.80 -3.61 4.74
N PHE A 48 -0.04 -2.56 4.82
CA PHE A 48 -1.48 -2.67 4.58
C PHE A 48 -1.79 -3.01 3.12
N GLU A 49 -1.07 -2.42 2.17
CA GLU A 49 -1.18 -2.78 0.75
C GLU A 49 -0.81 -4.24 0.55
N GLN A 50 0.31 -4.70 1.10
CA GLN A 50 0.79 -6.06 0.92
C GLN A 50 -0.19 -7.10 1.46
N VAL A 51 -0.67 -6.92 2.69
CA VAL A 51 -1.63 -7.85 3.30
C VAL A 51 -2.98 -7.79 2.57
N GLY A 52 -3.46 -6.58 2.24
CA GLY A 52 -4.73 -6.37 1.55
C GLY A 52 -4.73 -6.76 0.07
N GLY A 53 -3.56 -6.70 -0.57
CA GLY A 53 -3.33 -6.98 -1.99
C GLY A 53 -3.56 -8.45 -2.32
N ARG A 54 -3.25 -9.35 -1.37
CA ARG A 54 -3.43 -10.81 -1.49
C ARG A 54 -4.88 -11.22 -1.78
N ALA A 55 -5.84 -10.37 -1.43
CA ALA A 55 -7.27 -10.60 -1.67
C ALA A 55 -7.75 -10.07 -3.04
N LYS A 56 -7.00 -9.14 -3.63
CA LYS A 56 -7.40 -8.37 -4.81
C LYS A 56 -6.67 -8.86 -6.06
N ILE A 57 -5.39 -9.24 -5.94
CA ILE A 57 -4.49 -9.63 -7.03
C ILE A 57 -3.52 -10.69 -6.49
N ASN A 58 -3.00 -11.59 -7.35
CA ASN A 58 -1.78 -12.37 -7.06
C ASN A 58 -0.59 -11.39 -6.94
N CYS A 59 -0.51 -10.69 -5.80
CA CYS A 59 0.54 -9.74 -5.49
C CYS A 59 1.83 -10.50 -5.20
N ASN A 60 2.49 -10.96 -6.26
CA ASN A 60 3.93 -11.26 -6.23
C ASN A 60 4.67 -9.92 -6.14
N SER A 61 4.53 -9.26 -4.99
CA SER A 61 5.41 -8.19 -4.59
C SER A 61 6.82 -8.76 -4.52
N ASP A 62 7.78 -8.05 -5.09
CA ASP A 62 9.19 -8.44 -5.00
C ASP A 62 9.60 -8.54 -3.52
N ASP A 63 9.83 -9.78 -3.05
CA ASP A 63 10.22 -10.05 -1.66
C ASP A 63 11.49 -9.30 -1.28
N SER A 64 12.38 -9.03 -2.24
CA SER A 64 13.61 -8.27 -2.01
C SER A 64 13.33 -6.78 -1.71
N TYR A 65 12.25 -6.23 -2.25
CA TYR A 65 11.85 -4.84 -2.03
C TYR A 65 11.21 -4.61 -0.65
N LEU A 66 10.50 -5.62 -0.13
CA LEU A 66 9.82 -5.55 1.17
C LEU A 66 10.72 -5.95 2.34
N ARG A 67 11.76 -6.74 2.09
CA ARG A 67 12.69 -7.24 3.10
C ARG A 67 13.77 -6.21 3.43
N ARG A 68 14.11 -6.08 4.72
CA ARG A 68 15.23 -5.23 5.17
C ARG A 68 16.58 -5.95 5.12
N LYS A 69 16.66 -7.13 5.75
CA LYS A 69 17.86 -7.98 5.82
C LYS A 69 17.66 -9.25 5.02
N GLN A 70 18.59 -9.54 4.11
CA GLN A 70 18.56 -10.75 3.30
C GLN A 70 18.76 -12.01 4.16
N GLY A 71 18.15 -13.11 3.74
CA GLY A 71 18.22 -14.40 4.44
C GLY A 71 17.32 -14.55 5.67
N ILE A 72 16.72 -13.46 6.16
CA ILE A 72 15.73 -13.48 7.26
C ILE A 72 14.34 -13.27 6.66
N ASP A 73 13.34 -14.04 7.09
CA ASP A 73 11.98 -13.81 6.60
C ASP A 73 11.41 -12.48 7.12
N TRP A 74 10.41 -11.95 6.44
CA TRP A 74 9.77 -10.68 6.79
C TRP A 74 8.27 -10.89 6.98
N HIS A 75 7.71 -10.25 7.99
CA HIS A 75 6.35 -10.52 8.43
C HIS A 75 5.61 -9.22 8.76
N PRO A 76 4.62 -8.82 7.96
CA PRO A 76 3.61 -7.87 8.37
C PRO A 76 2.42 -8.64 8.96
N GLU A 77 2.00 -8.22 10.15
CA GLU A 77 0.84 -8.80 10.82
C GLU A 77 -0.12 -7.69 11.24
N ILE A 78 -1.37 -7.81 10.79
CA ILE A 78 -2.42 -6.84 11.06
C ILE A 78 -3.50 -7.53 11.89
N TYR A 79 -3.64 -7.09 13.13
CA TYR A 79 -4.62 -7.59 14.06
C TYR A 79 -5.87 -6.74 13.96
N THR A 80 -7.02 -7.38 13.77
CA THR A 80 -8.31 -6.72 13.64
C THR A 80 -9.33 -7.31 14.61
N ASP A 81 -10.49 -6.66 14.71
CA ASP A 81 -11.67 -7.23 15.38
C ASP A 81 -12.26 -8.47 14.68
N ARG A 82 -11.81 -8.79 13.47
CA ARG A 82 -12.25 -9.96 12.68
C ARG A 82 -11.22 -11.07 12.54
N GLY A 83 -10.06 -10.92 13.19
CA GLY A 83 -8.94 -11.86 13.11
C GLY A 83 -7.64 -11.19 12.70
N THR A 84 -6.61 -12.03 12.54
CA THR A 84 -5.25 -11.61 12.21
C THR A 84 -4.93 -11.95 10.77
N PHE A 85 -4.45 -10.96 10.02
CA PHE A 85 -4.04 -11.12 8.63
C PHE A 85 -2.53 -10.95 8.50
N THR A 86 -1.89 -11.94 7.89
CA THR A 86 -0.42 -11.99 7.73
C THR A 86 -0.04 -12.17 6.26
N LYS A 87 1.26 -12.36 5.96
CA LYS A 87 1.76 -12.75 4.63
C LYS A 87 1.40 -14.20 4.26
N HIS A 88 1.20 -15.09 5.24
CA HIS A 88 1.03 -16.54 4.99
C HIS A 88 -0.39 -17.06 5.23
N ASN A 89 -1.20 -16.36 6.03
CA ASN A 89 -2.55 -16.82 6.38
C ASN A 89 -3.58 -16.58 5.27
N THR A 90 -4.84 -16.95 5.51
CA THR A 90 -5.97 -16.65 4.63
C THR A 90 -5.99 -15.16 4.25
N PRO A 91 -6.15 -14.82 2.96
CA PRO A 91 -6.21 -13.44 2.53
C PRO A 91 -7.39 -12.71 3.19
N PRO A 92 -7.23 -11.41 3.49
CA PRO A 92 -8.32 -10.61 4.04
C PRO A 92 -9.50 -10.48 3.05
N PRO A 93 -10.67 -9.96 3.47
CA PRO A 93 -11.75 -9.65 2.54
C PRO A 93 -11.32 -8.60 1.50
N LYS A 94 -11.84 -8.65 0.25
CA LYS A 94 -11.53 -7.65 -0.80
C LYS A 94 -11.69 -6.20 -0.34
N LYS A 95 -12.67 -5.93 0.52
CA LYS A 95 -12.91 -4.61 1.16
C LYS A 95 -12.11 -4.46 2.47
N PHE A 96 -10.82 -4.80 2.46
CA PHE A 96 -9.94 -4.75 3.63
C PHE A 96 -9.56 -3.32 4.03
N CYS A 97 -8.88 -2.62 3.13
CA CYS A 97 -8.38 -1.27 3.34
C CYS A 97 -8.49 -0.44 2.06
N TYR A 98 -8.55 0.86 2.27
CA TYR A 98 -8.56 1.87 1.22
C TYR A 98 -7.39 2.84 1.43
N LEU A 99 -6.52 2.93 0.45
CA LEU A 99 -5.32 3.76 0.48
C LEU A 99 -5.40 4.76 -0.67
N ARG A 100 -5.10 6.04 -0.40
CA ARG A 100 -4.90 7.08 -1.42
C ARG A 100 -3.53 7.69 -1.23
N SER A 101 -2.83 7.93 -2.33
CA SER A 101 -1.69 8.85 -2.35
C SER A 101 -2.19 10.29 -2.28
N ALA A 102 -1.35 11.19 -1.78
CA ALA A 102 -1.62 12.64 -1.81
C ALA A 102 -1.50 13.21 -3.24
N TYR A 103 -0.74 12.54 -4.11
CA TYR A 103 -0.57 12.96 -5.50
C TYR A 103 -1.85 12.66 -6.30
N ARG A 104 -2.39 13.69 -6.96
CA ARG A 104 -3.54 13.57 -7.86
C ARG A 104 -3.01 13.39 -9.28
N VAL A 105 -3.31 12.25 -9.88
CA VAL A 105 -3.00 12.01 -11.28
C VAL A 105 -4.15 12.58 -12.09
N ASP A 106 -3.90 13.69 -12.79
CA ASP A 106 -4.78 14.17 -13.84
C ASP A 106 -4.46 13.37 -15.09
N ALA A 107 -5.33 12.41 -15.42
CA ALA A 107 -5.16 11.58 -16.59
C ALA A 107 -5.50 12.39 -17.85
N ASP A 108 -4.57 12.44 -18.79
CA ASP A 108 -4.84 12.91 -20.15
C ASP A 108 -5.30 11.71 -20.99
N PHE A 109 -6.42 11.85 -21.69
CA PHE A 109 -7.04 10.75 -22.42
C PHE A 109 -7.09 11.07 -23.90
N ALA A 110 -6.31 10.34 -24.70
CA ALA A 110 -6.57 10.22 -26.13
C ALA A 110 -7.74 9.23 -26.33
N ILE A 111 -8.97 9.73 -26.31
CA ILE A 111 -10.17 8.90 -26.37
C ILE A 111 -10.33 8.32 -27.78
N GLN A 112 -10.13 7.01 -27.91
CA GLN A 112 -10.44 6.26 -29.14
C GLN A 112 -11.80 5.55 -29.04
N ASN A 113 -12.13 4.99 -27.87
CA ASN A 113 -13.40 4.30 -27.60
C ASN A 113 -13.76 4.39 -26.10
N ILE A 114 -15.05 4.31 -25.78
CA ILE A 114 -15.56 4.29 -24.40
C ILE A 114 -16.12 2.89 -24.12
N GLN A 115 -15.61 2.24 -23.07
CA GLN A 115 -16.09 0.93 -22.61
C GLN A 115 -16.25 0.91 -21.10
N GLN A 116 -17.18 0.09 -20.62
CA GLN A 116 -17.36 -0.12 -19.19
C GLN A 116 -16.13 -0.84 -18.62
N LYS A 117 -15.46 -0.22 -17.65
CA LYS A 117 -14.39 -0.86 -16.89
C LYS A 117 -14.98 -1.78 -15.81
N GLU A 118 -14.21 -2.81 -15.46
CA GLU A 118 -14.50 -3.65 -14.30
C GLU A 118 -14.50 -2.86 -12.99
N GLU A 119 -15.11 -3.44 -11.93
CA GLU A 119 -15.00 -2.86 -10.59
C GLU A 119 -13.54 -2.68 -10.18
N ILE A 120 -13.22 -1.57 -9.52
CA ILE A 120 -11.86 -1.24 -9.04
C ILE A 120 -11.26 -2.34 -8.15
N LEU A 121 -12.10 -3.16 -7.51
CA LEU A 121 -11.66 -4.28 -6.66
C LEU A 121 -11.16 -5.48 -7.48
N ASN A 122 -11.49 -5.55 -8.76
CA ASN A 122 -11.10 -6.59 -9.70
C ASN A 122 -10.10 -6.07 -10.75
N ASP A 123 -9.67 -4.80 -10.64
CA ASP A 123 -8.75 -4.18 -11.58
C ASP A 123 -7.38 -4.88 -11.58
N SER A 124 -7.14 -5.67 -12.63
CA SER A 124 -5.91 -6.44 -12.85
C SER A 124 -4.73 -5.58 -13.28
N ILE A 125 -4.96 -4.33 -13.70
CA ILE A 125 -3.94 -3.38 -14.20
C ILE A 125 -3.36 -2.55 -13.05
N ARG A 126 -3.89 -2.68 -11.83
CA ARG A 126 -3.44 -1.92 -10.66
C ARG A 126 -1.94 -2.15 -10.38
N SER A 127 -1.22 -1.06 -10.15
CA SER A 127 0.20 -1.09 -9.77
C SER A 127 0.45 -2.00 -8.57
N LYS A 128 1.54 -2.78 -8.64
CA LYS A 128 1.88 -3.78 -7.61
C LYS A 128 2.56 -3.18 -6.38
N ARG A 129 3.18 -2.01 -6.52
CA ARG A 129 3.83 -1.27 -5.44
C ARG A 129 3.34 0.17 -5.45
N MET A 130 3.09 0.73 -4.27
CA MET A 130 2.74 2.14 -4.14
C MET A 130 3.79 3.11 -4.73
N ILE A 131 5.07 2.71 -4.76
CA ILE A 131 6.15 3.54 -5.32
C ILE A 131 6.07 3.69 -6.85
N ASP A 132 5.51 2.70 -7.56
CA ASP A 132 5.48 2.70 -9.02
C ASP A 132 4.62 3.86 -9.55
N VAL A 133 3.48 4.11 -8.91
CA VAL A 133 2.59 5.26 -9.17
C VAL A 133 3.35 6.59 -8.99
N THR A 134 4.28 6.64 -8.05
CA THR A 134 5.08 7.85 -7.77
C THR A 134 6.25 8.00 -8.76
N GLN A 135 6.83 6.90 -9.23
CA GLN A 135 7.92 6.94 -10.20
C GLN A 135 7.43 7.33 -11.59
N GLU A 136 6.32 6.75 -12.05
CA GLU A 136 5.71 7.09 -13.33
C GLU A 136 5.41 8.59 -13.40
N THR A 137 4.78 9.13 -12.36
CA THR A 137 4.47 10.56 -12.27
C THR A 137 5.72 11.46 -12.25
N ALA A 138 6.79 11.08 -11.55
CA ALA A 138 8.05 11.82 -11.56
C ALA A 138 8.70 11.86 -12.94
N ILE A 139 8.63 10.76 -13.70
CA ILE A 139 9.16 10.69 -15.07
C ILE A 139 8.35 11.59 -16.00
N TYR A 140 7.01 11.54 -15.93
CA TYR A 140 6.15 12.42 -16.73
C TYR A 140 6.36 13.90 -16.42
N GLY A 141 6.53 14.26 -15.13
CA GLY A 141 6.84 15.63 -14.74
C GLY A 141 8.17 16.12 -15.33
N LYS A 142 9.20 15.28 -15.31
CA LYS A 142 10.53 15.60 -15.87
C LYS A 142 10.51 15.71 -17.40
N LEU A 143 9.79 14.82 -18.08
CA LEU A 143 9.60 14.92 -19.53
C LEU A 143 8.88 16.21 -19.93
N LYS A 144 7.81 16.61 -19.22
CA LYS A 144 7.13 17.89 -19.51
C LYS A 144 8.04 19.10 -19.31
N SER A 145 8.88 19.11 -18.26
CA SER A 145 9.83 20.20 -18.04
C SER A 145 10.91 20.26 -19.10
N ASP A 146 11.41 19.11 -19.55
CA ASP A 146 12.49 19.03 -20.54
C ASP A 146 11.99 19.39 -21.97
N ILE A 147 10.70 19.21 -22.25
CA ILE A 147 10.07 19.54 -23.55
C ILE A 147 9.47 20.97 -23.52
N GLY A 148 9.56 21.71 -22.41
CA GLY A 148 9.09 23.09 -22.31
C GLY A 148 7.57 23.28 -22.39
N ILE A 149 6.80 22.19 -22.23
CA ILE A 149 5.34 22.24 -22.22
C ILE A 149 4.91 22.56 -20.78
N LYS A 150 4.48 23.81 -20.55
CA LYS A 150 3.80 24.21 -19.31
C LYS A 150 2.41 23.59 -19.23
#